data_AF-A0A813IYZ8-F1
#
_entry.id   AF-A0A813IYZ8-F1
#
_cell.length_a   1.000
_cell.length_b   1.000
_cell.length_c   1.000
_cell.angle_alpha   90.00
_cell.angle_beta   90.00
_cell.angle_gamma   90.00
#
_symmetry.space_group_name_H-M   'P 1'
#
loop_
_entity.id
_entity.type
_entity.pdbx_description
1 polymer ?
#
loop_
_entity_poly.entity_id
_entity_poly.type
_entity_poly.pdbx_seq_one_letter_code
_entity_poly.pdbx_strand_id
1 'polypeptide(L)'
;MVFLSLLSGGIAGGAGQVYSYNRNGWMTDVQVNQARRYQRQQVRLSQAEMFREDIRDLVQSSVTTLENYVLIATLILGMIAECYIEGPLPNGASQFAVTLYTLCLGSSLVYLMLCVICAMVGNHLAVACQKDLLTTLVRLPVEEFLCCSWCVF
;
A
#
# COMPACT_ATOMS: atom_id res chain seq x y z
N MET A 1 61.03 22.53 -47.98
CA MET A 1 60.61 21.32 -47.25
C MET A 1 60.04 21.59 -45.84
N VAL A 2 60.14 22.81 -45.28
CA VAL A 2 59.65 23.13 -43.91
C VAL A 2 58.13 23.43 -43.85
N PHE A 3 57.53 23.92 -44.94
CA PHE A 3 56.09 24.22 -44.98
C PHE A 3 55.20 22.96 -45.04
N LEU A 4 55.70 21.84 -45.58
CA LEU A 4 54.93 20.59 -45.68
C LEU A 4 54.85 19.84 -44.33
N SER A 5 55.87 19.95 -43.49
CA SER A 5 55.93 19.34 -42.16
C SER A 5 55.13 20.12 -41.09
N LEU A 6 54.98 21.44 -41.26
CA LEU A 6 54.11 22.27 -40.41
C LEU A 6 52.62 22.06 -40.75
N LEU A 7 52.28 21.89 -42.04
CA LEU A 7 50.93 21.53 -42.46
C LEU A 7 50.54 20.12 -41.97
N SER A 8 51.43 19.12 -42.09
CA SER A 8 51.14 17.77 -41.58
C SER A 8 51.06 17.71 -40.05
N GLY A 9 51.87 18.49 -39.32
CA GLY A 9 51.81 18.62 -37.87
C GLY A 9 50.55 19.35 -37.37
N GLY A 10 50.09 20.38 -38.08
CA GLY A 10 48.85 21.10 -37.78
C GLY A 10 47.59 20.28 -38.06
N ILE A 11 47.60 19.45 -39.12
CA ILE A 11 46.48 18.54 -39.44
C ILE A 11 46.45 17.35 -38.47
N ALA A 12 47.61 16.81 -38.05
CA ALA A 12 47.68 15.74 -37.04
C ALA A 12 47.28 16.22 -35.62
N GLY A 13 47.70 17.44 -35.23
CA GLY A 13 47.29 18.08 -33.98
C GLY A 13 45.80 18.45 -33.95
N GLY A 14 45.27 18.96 -35.07
CA GLY A 14 43.84 19.26 -35.24
C GLY A 14 42.96 18.00 -35.24
N ALA A 15 43.40 16.92 -35.90
CA ALA A 15 42.67 15.64 -35.90
C ALA A 15 42.59 15.01 -34.50
N GLY A 16 43.65 15.10 -33.69
CA GLY A 16 43.65 14.64 -32.31
C GLY A 16 42.73 15.47 -31.39
N GLN A 17 42.64 16.79 -31.61
CA GLN A 17 41.71 17.65 -30.88
C GLN A 17 40.24 17.39 -31.23
N VAL A 18 39.92 17.17 -32.51
CA VAL A 18 38.55 16.82 -32.93
C VAL A 18 38.15 15.43 -32.41
N TYR A 19 39.06 14.46 -32.44
CA TYR A 19 38.81 13.13 -31.88
C TYR A 19 38.58 13.16 -30.37
N SER A 20 39.42 13.88 -29.61
CA SER A 20 39.26 14.00 -28.16
C SER A 20 38.00 14.79 -27.78
N TYR A 21 37.61 15.79 -28.56
CA TYR A 21 36.35 16.52 -28.38
C TYR A 21 35.13 15.60 -28.55
N ASN A 22 35.07 14.84 -29.64
CA ASN A 22 33.98 13.88 -29.88
C ASN A 22 33.94 12.78 -28.82
N ARG A 23 35.10 12.27 -28.39
CA ARG A 23 35.19 11.28 -27.31
C ARG A 23 34.67 11.83 -25.99
N ASN A 24 35.03 13.07 -25.64
CA ASN A 24 34.58 13.69 -24.40
C ASN A 24 33.07 13.97 -24.43
N GLY A 25 32.54 14.44 -25.56
CA GLY A 25 31.10 14.59 -25.76
C GLY A 25 30.35 13.26 -25.59
N TRP A 26 30.85 12.19 -26.23
CA TRP A 26 30.28 10.85 -26.08
C TRP A 26 30.32 10.35 -24.63
N MET A 27 31.44 10.53 -23.92
CA MET A 27 31.55 10.13 -22.51
C MET A 27 30.55 10.89 -21.63
N THR A 28 30.34 12.19 -21.85
CA THR A 28 29.35 12.98 -21.11
C THR A 28 27.93 12.51 -21.41
N ASP A 29 27.60 12.24 -22.68
CA ASP A 29 26.28 11.72 -23.06
C ASP A 29 25.99 10.36 -22.42
N VAL A 30 26.98 9.47 -22.36
CA VAL A 30 26.86 8.18 -21.67
C VAL A 30 26.59 8.38 -20.18
N GLN A 31 27.32 9.28 -19.51
CA GLN A 31 27.13 9.57 -18.09
C GLN A 31 25.75 10.17 -17.80
N VAL A 32 25.29 11.12 -18.62
CA VAL A 32 23.96 11.74 -18.47
C VAL A 32 22.85 10.70 -18.69
N ASN A 33 23.02 9.82 -19.67
CA ASN A 33 22.06 8.74 -19.92
C ASN A 33 21.99 7.73 -18.77
N GLN A 34 23.13 7.37 -18.18
CA GLN A 34 23.17 6.53 -16.98
C GLN A 34 22.47 7.22 -15.81
N ALA A 35 22.78 8.49 -15.54
CA ALA A 35 22.15 9.26 -14.47
C ALA A 35 20.61 9.35 -14.64
N ARG A 36 20.13 9.58 -15.86
CA ARG A 36 18.68 9.58 -16.18
C ARG A 36 18.03 8.23 -15.90
N ARG A 37 18.71 7.11 -16.21
CA ARG A 37 18.20 5.76 -15.92
C ARG A 37 18.08 5.54 -14.40
N TYR A 38 19.12 5.89 -13.63
CA TYR A 38 19.07 5.78 -12.17
C TYR A 38 17.98 6.64 -11.54
N GLN A 39 17.79 7.88 -12.02
CA GLN A 39 16.71 8.74 -11.54
C GLN A 39 15.33 8.15 -11.82
N ARG A 40 15.09 7.63 -13.03
CA ARG A 40 13.82 6.96 -13.36
C ARG A 40 13.57 5.75 -12.46
N GLN A 41 14.61 4.97 -12.18
CA GLN A 41 14.52 3.81 -11.29
C GLN A 41 14.17 4.23 -9.86
N GLN A 42 14.84 5.26 -9.34
CA GLN A 42 14.57 5.79 -8.00
C GLN A 42 13.12 6.26 -7.87
N VAL A 43 12.57 6.95 -8.88
CA VAL A 43 11.17 7.38 -8.89
C VAL A 43 10.20 6.20 -8.89
N ARG A 44 10.51 5.10 -9.59
CA ARG A 44 9.63 3.91 -9.56
C ARG A 44 9.70 3.15 -8.24
N LEU A 45 10.88 3.09 -7.62
CA LEU A 45 11.05 2.48 -6.31
C LEU A 45 10.28 3.29 -5.25
N SER A 46 10.38 4.62 -5.27
CA SER A 46 9.62 5.46 -4.34
C SER A 46 8.12 5.35 -4.58
N GLN A 47 7.66 5.26 -5.83
CA GLN A 47 6.25 4.97 -6.14
C GLN A 47 5.78 3.64 -5.55
N ALA A 48 6.58 2.57 -5.70
CA ALA A 48 6.24 1.28 -5.13
C ALA A 48 6.17 1.31 -3.60
N GLU A 49 7.06 2.07 -2.94
CA GLU A 49 7.01 2.27 -1.49
C GLU A 49 5.75 3.02 -1.05
N MET A 50 5.43 4.14 -1.72
CA MET A 50 4.21 4.93 -1.46
C MET A 50 2.95 4.07 -1.60
N PHE A 51 2.87 3.21 -2.62
CA PHE A 51 1.72 2.31 -2.79
C PHE A 51 1.59 1.28 -1.65
N ARG A 52 2.70 0.80 -1.08
CA ARG A 52 2.63 -0.13 0.05
C ARG A 52 2.16 0.54 1.33
N GLU A 53 2.56 1.79 1.53
CA GLU A 53 2.11 2.60 2.66
C GLU A 53 0.62 2.91 2.54
N ASP A 54 0.15 3.37 1.37
CA ASP A 54 -1.26 3.66 1.13
C ASP A 54 -2.18 2.45 1.35
N ILE A 55 -1.78 1.26 0.89
CA ILE A 55 -2.53 0.01 1.15
C ILE A 55 -2.61 -0.28 2.66
N ARG A 56 -1.53 -0.05 3.42
CA ARG A 56 -1.53 -0.27 4.87
C ARG A 56 -2.46 0.70 5.57
N ASP A 57 -2.40 1.97 5.21
CA ASP A 57 -3.20 3.03 5.82
C ASP A 57 -4.70 2.84 5.56
N LEU A 58 -5.09 2.48 4.33
CA LEU A 58 -6.48 2.18 3.96
C LEU A 58 -7.05 0.99 4.76
N VAL A 59 -6.28 -0.09 4.87
CA VAL A 59 -6.71 -1.27 5.64
C VAL A 59 -6.76 -0.95 7.13
N GLN A 60 -5.75 -0.25 7.66
CA GLN A 60 -5.68 0.10 9.07
C GLN A 60 -6.86 1.00 9.48
N SER A 61 -7.23 1.98 8.65
CA SER A 61 -8.41 2.81 8.87
C SER A 61 -9.70 1.98 8.97
N SER A 62 -9.85 0.97 8.11
CA SER A 62 -11.01 0.07 8.10
C SER A 62 -11.05 -0.81 9.36
N VAL A 63 -9.91 -1.38 9.76
CA VAL A 63 -9.78 -2.21 10.98
C VAL A 63 -10.13 -1.39 12.22
N THR A 64 -9.59 -0.18 12.35
CA THR A 64 -9.88 0.70 13.49
C THR A 64 -11.37 1.04 13.58
N THR A 65 -12.04 1.23 12.43
CA THR A 65 -13.49 1.50 12.41
C THR A 65 -14.29 0.29 12.87
N LEU A 66 -13.92 -0.93 12.44
CA LEU A 66 -14.56 -2.17 12.89
C LEU A 66 -14.34 -2.45 14.37
N GLU A 67 -13.14 -2.21 14.89
CA GLU A 67 -12.84 -2.33 16.32
C GLU A 67 -13.70 -1.38 17.17
N ASN A 68 -13.89 -0.14 16.71
CA ASN A 68 -14.78 0.82 17.38
C ASN A 68 -16.23 0.35 17.40
N TYR A 69 -16.73 -0.28 16.32
CA TYR A 69 -18.07 -0.86 16.31
C TYR A 69 -18.21 -2.04 17.27
N VAL A 70 -17.19 -2.90 17.40
CA VAL A 70 -17.21 -4.00 18.40
C VAL A 70 -17.27 -3.45 19.82
N LEU A 71 -16.52 -2.38 20.11
CA LEU A 71 -16.56 -1.73 21.43
C LEU A 71 -17.97 -1.21 21.74
N ILE A 72 -18.58 -0.47 20.81
CA ILE A 72 -19.94 0.06 21.01
C ILE A 72 -20.96 -1.08 21.15
N ALA A 73 -20.86 -2.12 20.30
CA ALA A 73 -21.77 -3.26 20.35
C ALA A 73 -21.69 -4.02 21.68
N THR A 74 -20.49 -4.21 22.24
CA THR A 74 -20.29 -4.89 23.52
C THR A 74 -20.83 -4.10 24.71
N LEU A 75 -20.71 -2.76 24.70
CA LEU A 75 -21.34 -1.89 25.70
C LEU A 75 -22.86 -2.01 25.69
N ILE A 76 -23.47 -1.93 24.51
CA ILE A 76 -24.94 -2.05 24.37
C ILE A 76 -25.38 -3.46 24.78
N LEU A 77 -24.61 -4.49 24.44
CA LEU A 77 -24.90 -5.86 24.82
C LEU A 77 -24.89 -6.04 26.35
N GLY A 78 -23.97 -5.38 27.07
CA GLY A 78 -23.96 -5.34 28.53
C GLY A 78 -25.24 -4.72 29.11
N MET A 79 -25.66 -3.56 28.59
CA MET A 79 -26.89 -2.89 29.04
C MET A 79 -28.14 -3.75 28.83
N ILE A 80 -28.23 -4.44 27.68
CA ILE A 80 -29.37 -5.33 27.40
C ILE A 80 -29.34 -6.57 28.30
N ALA A 81 -28.16 -7.10 28.61
CA ALA A 81 -28.01 -8.22 29.53
C ALA A 81 -28.45 -7.84 30.97
N GLU A 82 -28.11 -6.64 31.44
CA GLU A 82 -28.59 -6.12 32.72
C GLU A 82 -30.12 -5.96 32.73
N CYS A 83 -30.70 -5.38 31.67
CA CYS A 83 -32.16 -5.26 31.52
C CYS A 83 -32.88 -6.63 31.53
N TYR A 84 -32.20 -7.69 31.09
CA TYR A 84 -32.75 -9.04 31.10
C TYR A 84 -32.79 -9.66 32.50
N ILE A 85 -31.82 -9.33 33.37
CA ILE A 85 -31.71 -9.88 34.73
C ILE A 85 -32.55 -9.05 35.72
N GLU A 86 -32.46 -7.72 35.65
CA GLU A 86 -33.02 -6.81 36.65
C GLU A 86 -34.41 -6.26 36.28
N GLY A 87 -34.93 -6.56 35.08
CA GLY A 87 -36.20 -6.04 34.57
C GLY A 87 -37.39 -7.01 34.62
N PRO A 88 -37.72 -7.72 35.71
CA PRO A 88 -38.96 -8.48 35.77
C PRO A 88 -40.15 -7.52 35.82
N LEU A 89 -41.12 -7.72 34.92
CA LEU A 89 -42.37 -6.98 34.94
C LEU A 89 -43.14 -7.26 36.24
N PRO A 90 -43.94 -6.29 36.74
CA PRO A 90 -44.72 -6.48 37.96
C PRO A 90 -45.63 -7.71 37.88
N ASN A 91 -45.68 -8.45 38.99
CA ASN A 91 -46.49 -9.67 39.15
C ASN A 91 -47.98 -9.33 39.02
N GLY A 92 -48.52 -9.40 37.81
CA GLY A 92 -49.87 -8.95 37.46
C GLY A 92 -50.01 -8.42 36.03
N ALA A 93 -48.89 -8.24 35.31
CA ALA A 93 -48.91 -7.90 33.90
C ALA A 93 -49.59 -9.00 33.04
N SER A 94 -50.22 -8.59 31.94
CA SER A 94 -50.83 -9.52 31.00
C SER A 94 -49.75 -10.43 30.39
N GLN A 95 -50.06 -11.72 30.25
CA GLN A 95 -49.13 -12.72 29.70
C GLN A 95 -48.59 -12.32 28.32
N PHE A 96 -49.42 -11.67 27.51
CA PHE A 96 -49.02 -11.14 26.21
C PHE A 96 -47.91 -10.08 26.28
N ALA A 97 -47.94 -9.18 27.27
CA ALA A 97 -46.91 -8.16 27.42
C ALA A 97 -45.57 -8.78 27.84
N VAL A 98 -45.60 -9.81 28.68
CA VAL A 98 -44.40 -10.52 29.15
C VAL A 98 -43.72 -11.29 28.01
N THR A 99 -44.51 -11.96 27.16
CA THR A 99 -43.95 -12.68 26.01
C THR A 99 -43.38 -11.73 24.95
N LEU A 100 -44.04 -10.59 24.69
CA LEU A 100 -43.52 -9.59 23.76
C LEU A 100 -42.20 -8.96 24.26
N TYR A 101 -42.11 -8.65 25.56
CA TYR A 101 -40.91 -8.09 26.17
C TYR A 101 -39.72 -9.06 26.07
N THR A 102 -39.93 -10.33 26.42
CA THR A 102 -38.89 -11.36 26.36
C THR A 102 -38.46 -11.68 24.92
N LEU A 103 -39.38 -11.65 23.95
CA LEU A 103 -39.06 -11.80 22.53
C LEU A 103 -38.22 -10.63 22.01
N CYS A 104 -38.58 -9.40 22.36
CA CYS A 104 -37.85 -8.20 21.95
C CYS A 104 -36.42 -8.23 22.49
N LEU A 105 -36.25 -8.50 23.79
CA LEU A 105 -34.92 -8.62 24.40
C LEU A 105 -34.11 -9.77 23.78
N GLY A 106 -34.72 -10.95 23.62
CA GLY A 106 -34.05 -12.09 22.99
C GLY A 106 -33.59 -11.80 21.56
N SER A 107 -34.45 -11.17 20.74
CA SER A 107 -34.10 -10.80 19.36
C SER A 107 -32.97 -9.76 19.30
N SER A 108 -32.97 -8.79 20.21
CA SER A 108 -31.91 -7.78 20.28
C SER A 108 -30.56 -8.37 20.67
N LEU A 109 -30.53 -9.35 21.59
CA LEU A 109 -29.31 -10.06 21.96
C LEU A 109 -28.72 -10.84 20.78
N VAL A 110 -29.56 -11.60 20.06
CA VAL A 110 -29.10 -12.37 18.90
C VAL A 110 -28.57 -11.45 17.80
N TYR A 111 -29.23 -10.31 17.57
CA TYR A 111 -28.78 -9.32 16.59
C TYR A 111 -27.42 -8.71 16.94
N LEU A 112 -27.20 -8.33 18.20
CA LEU A 112 -25.91 -7.80 18.64
C LEU A 112 -24.79 -8.84 18.59
N MET A 113 -25.08 -10.10 18.95
CA MET A 113 -24.11 -11.19 18.80
C MET A 113 -23.72 -11.40 17.34
N LEU A 114 -24.67 -11.35 16.42
CA LEU A 114 -24.40 -11.45 14.99
C LEU A 114 -23.58 -10.25 14.49
N CYS A 115 -23.87 -9.03 14.96
CA CYS A 115 -23.10 -7.84 14.64
C CYS A 115 -21.62 -7.99 15.04
N VAL A 116 -21.34 -8.48 16.25
CA VAL A 116 -19.98 -8.73 16.74
C VAL A 116 -19.27 -9.79 15.89
N ILE A 117 -19.94 -10.89 15.54
CA ILE A 117 -19.36 -11.94 14.69
C ILE A 117 -19.02 -11.37 13.30
N CYS A 118 -19.94 -10.61 12.68
CA CYS A 118 -19.71 -9.97 11.39
C CYS A 118 -18.51 -9.01 11.44
N ALA A 119 -18.36 -8.23 12.51
CA ALA A 119 -17.22 -7.34 12.68
C ALA A 119 -15.89 -8.10 12.83
N MET A 120 -15.87 -9.21 13.57
CA MET A 120 -14.68 -10.07 13.68
C MET A 120 -14.28 -10.69 12.33
N VAL A 121 -15.25 -11.23 11.59
CA VAL A 121 -15.01 -11.78 10.25
C VAL A 121 -14.51 -10.70 9.30
N GLY A 122 -15.08 -9.49 9.37
CA GLY A 122 -14.63 -8.33 8.61
C GLY A 122 -13.17 -7.98 8.87
N ASN A 123 -12.75 -7.99 10.14
CA ASN A 123 -11.35 -7.74 10.51
C ASN A 123 -10.39 -8.80 9.95
N HIS A 124 -10.76 -10.09 10.04
CA HIS A 124 -9.95 -11.16 9.47
C HIS A 124 -9.82 -11.05 7.95
N LEU A 125 -10.90 -10.69 7.26
CA LEU A 125 -10.90 -10.49 5.81
C LEU A 125 -10.06 -9.28 5.39
N ALA A 126 -10.11 -8.17 6.13
CA ALA A 126 -9.32 -6.99 5.87
C ALA A 126 -7.80 -7.28 5.94
N VAL A 127 -7.37 -8.03 6.96
CA VAL A 127 -5.96 -8.44 7.12
C VAL A 127 -5.54 -9.45 6.04
N ALA A 128 -6.43 -10.36 5.63
CA ALA A 128 -6.15 -11.27 4.53
C ALA A 128 -5.98 -10.50 3.20
N CYS A 129 -6.90 -9.58 2.89
CA CYS A 129 -6.86 -8.73 1.72
C CYS A 129 -5.57 -7.89 1.66
N GLN A 130 -5.12 -7.34 2.79
CA GLN A 130 -3.86 -6.60 2.86
C GLN A 130 -2.65 -7.45 2.41
N LYS A 131 -2.59 -8.71 2.86
CA LYS A 131 -1.52 -9.64 2.48
C LYS A 131 -1.58 -9.97 0.99
N ASP A 132 -2.78 -10.20 0.46
CA ASP A 132 -2.98 -10.53 -0.95
C ASP A 132 -2.63 -9.35 -1.86
N LEU A 133 -3.03 -8.12 -1.50
CA LEU A 133 -2.68 -6.90 -2.24
C LEU A 133 -1.17 -6.66 -2.25
N LEU A 134 -0.50 -6.83 -1.11
CA LEU A 134 0.93 -6.58 -0.98
C LEU A 134 1.77 -7.60 -1.78
N THR A 135 1.31 -8.85 -1.86
CA THR A 135 2.03 -9.94 -2.54
C THR A 135 1.71 -10.04 -4.02
N THR A 136 0.49 -9.70 -4.44
CA THR A 136 0.03 -9.89 -5.83
C THR A 136 0.25 -8.66 -6.70
N LEU A 137 -0.03 -7.45 -6.19
CA LEU A 137 -0.05 -6.23 -7.00
C LEU A 137 1.28 -5.46 -6.98
N VAL A 138 1.97 -5.40 -5.84
CA VAL A 138 3.20 -4.59 -5.71
C VAL A 138 4.45 -5.44 -5.93
N ARG A 139 4.67 -5.85 -7.18
CA ARG A 139 5.94 -6.46 -7.61
C ARG A 139 6.98 -5.38 -7.88
N LEU A 140 8.22 -5.63 -7.44
CA LEU A 140 9.35 -4.75 -7.75
C LEU A 140 9.62 -4.80 -9.26
N PRO A 141 9.93 -3.67 -9.93
CA PRO A 141 10.33 -3.66 -11.33
C PRO A 141 11.74 -4.25 -11.47
N VAL A 142 11.86 -5.58 -11.57
CA VAL A 142 13.15 -6.30 -11.67
C VAL A 142 13.70 -6.30 -13.10
N GLU A 143 12.85 -6.06 -14.10
CA GLU A 143 13.18 -6.27 -15.52
C GLU A 143 14.21 -5.27 -16.08
N GLU A 144 14.38 -4.10 -15.43
CA GLU A 144 15.36 -3.10 -15.85
C GLU A 144 16.79 -3.39 -15.39
N PHE A 145 16.98 -4.26 -14.39
CA PHE A 145 18.33 -4.57 -13.88
C PHE A 145 19.14 -5.42 -14.86
N LEU A 146 18.48 -6.29 -15.63
CA LEU A 146 19.15 -7.23 -16.55
C LEU A 146 19.51 -6.59 -17.90
N CYS A 147 18.69 -5.67 -18.42
CA CYS A 147 18.98 -4.99 -19.70
C CYS A 147 20.17 -4.02 -19.59
N CYS A 148 20.44 -3.47 -18.40
CA CYS A 148 21.57 -2.56 -18.19
C CYS A 148 22.94 -3.27 -18.27
N SER A 149 23.01 -4.57 -17.95
CA SER A 149 24.28 -5.32 -18.01
C SER A 149 24.77 -5.56 -19.44
N TRP A 150 23.88 -5.58 -20.43
CA TRP A 150 24.22 -5.88 -21.83
C TRP A 150 24.46 -4.64 -22.70
N CYS A 151 24.21 -3.43 -22.17
CA CYS A 151 24.45 -2.16 -22.89
C CYS A 151 25.81 -1.51 -22.57
N VAL A 152 26.67 -2.16 -21.77
CA VAL A 152 27.99 -1.65 -21.36
C VAL A 152 29.14 -2.32 -22.15
N PHE A 153 28.82 -3.25 -23.05
CA PHE A 153 29.76 -3.83 -24.02
C PHE A 153 29.38 -3.42 -25.45
#